data_AF-A0A6A5FTG8-F1
#
_entry.id   AF-A0A6A5FTG8-F1
#
_cell.length_a   1.000
_cell.length_b   1.000
_cell.length_c   1.000
_cell.angle_alpha   90.00
_cell.angle_beta   90.00
_cell.angle_gamma   90.00
#
_symmetry.space_group_name_H-M   'P 1'
#
loop_
_entity.id
_entity.type
_entity.pdbx_description
1 polymer ?
#
loop_
_entity_poly.entity_id
_entity_poly.type
_entity_poly.pdbx_seq_one_letter_code
_entity_poly.pdbx_strand_id
1 'polypeptide(L)'
;MSIRLSVQSKNWSTDSSYFLGKYERNELHKRYDLIRHKIYHMFLFDMTAPEIHERLQYLRAYLIRIWRVKHMCTNLKATEKNRQYVRDAYNAVMEEDRGEAQDMTTPRNTTTPKTFYTRVRRFLRSVTSVFKKKIPVRK
;
A
#
# COMPACT_ATOMS: atom_id res chain seq x y z
N MET A 1 -47.38 -25.35 -18.97
CA MET A 1 -47.16 -23.89 -18.84
C MET A 1 -45.78 -23.68 -18.22
N SER A 2 -44.84 -23.11 -18.97
CA SER A 2 -43.44 -22.95 -18.56
C SER A 2 -43.27 -21.91 -17.46
N ILE A 3 -42.67 -22.32 -16.35
CA ILE A 3 -42.22 -21.44 -15.28
C ILE A 3 -40.99 -20.68 -15.80
N ARG A 4 -41.16 -19.40 -16.12
CA ARG A 4 -40.03 -18.50 -16.41
C ARG A 4 -39.20 -18.36 -15.13
N LEU A 5 -38.05 -19.04 -15.09
CA LEU A 5 -36.99 -18.73 -14.14
C LEU A 5 -36.55 -17.29 -14.40
N SER A 6 -36.96 -16.36 -13.53
CA SER A 6 -36.40 -15.02 -13.55
C SER A 6 -34.94 -15.15 -13.13
N VAL A 7 -34.05 -15.21 -14.11
CA VAL A 7 -32.63 -15.00 -13.90
C VAL A 7 -32.51 -13.57 -13.41
N GLN A 8 -32.51 -13.37 -12.10
CA GLN A 8 -32.05 -12.14 -11.48
C GLN A 8 -30.61 -11.98 -11.97
N SER A 9 -30.41 -11.14 -12.98
CA SER A 9 -29.10 -10.65 -13.34
C SER A 9 -28.59 -9.93 -12.10
N LYS A 10 -27.76 -10.61 -11.31
CA LYS A 10 -26.93 -9.97 -10.30
C LYS A 10 -26.14 -8.92 -11.05
N ASN A 11 -26.56 -7.67 -10.94
CA ASN A 11 -25.76 -6.53 -11.34
C ASN A 11 -24.47 -6.64 -10.54
N TRP A 12 -23.44 -7.17 -11.16
CA TRP A 12 -22.11 -7.25 -10.58
C TRP A 12 -21.65 -5.81 -10.40
N SER A 13 -21.60 -5.34 -9.15
CA SER A 13 -21.01 -4.04 -8.86
C SER A 13 -19.57 -4.08 -9.34
N THR A 14 -19.21 -3.17 -10.24
CA THR A 14 -17.83 -2.84 -10.60
C THR A 14 -17.05 -2.19 -9.45
N ASP A 15 -17.56 -2.32 -8.22
CA ASP A 15 -16.97 -1.79 -7.02
C ASP A 15 -15.80 -2.64 -6.57
N SER A 16 -14.77 -1.93 -6.11
CA SER A 16 -13.58 -2.36 -5.36
C SER A 16 -13.79 -3.42 -4.25
N SER A 17 -15.02 -3.85 -3.97
CA SER A 17 -15.41 -4.91 -3.04
C SER A 17 -15.20 -6.32 -3.57
N TYR A 18 -15.08 -6.52 -4.89
CA TYR A 18 -14.95 -7.87 -5.47
C TYR A 18 -13.62 -8.55 -5.08
N PHE A 19 -12.51 -7.81 -5.13
CA PHE A 19 -11.18 -8.35 -4.86
C PHE A 19 -10.88 -8.49 -3.37
N LEU A 20 -11.05 -7.41 -2.61
CA LEU A 20 -10.83 -7.35 -1.17
C LEU A 20 -12.06 -6.78 -0.45
N GLY A 21 -12.43 -7.40 0.66
CA GLY A 21 -13.48 -6.96 1.56
C GLY A 21 -13.17 -5.61 2.22
N LYS A 22 -14.17 -5.05 2.90
CA LYS A 22 -14.03 -3.77 3.64
C LYS A 22 -12.95 -3.87 4.72
N TYR A 23 -12.89 -5.01 5.43
CA TYR A 23 -11.90 -5.27 6.48
C TYR A 23 -10.46 -5.25 5.92
N GLU A 24 -10.17 -6.07 4.92
CA GLU A 24 -8.84 -6.19 4.30
C GLU A 24 -8.35 -4.85 3.73
N ARG A 25 -9.25 -4.07 3.13
CA ARG A 25 -8.94 -2.72 2.63
C ARG A 25 -8.60 -1.75 3.76
N ASN A 26 -9.34 -1.78 4.86
CA ASN A 26 -9.06 -0.96 6.04
C ASN A 26 -7.71 -1.35 6.66
N GLU A 27 -7.39 -2.64 6.71
CA GLU A 27 -6.12 -3.14 7.25
C GLU A 27 -4.93 -2.68 6.40
N LEU A 28 -5.03 -2.78 5.07
CA LEU A 28 -4.04 -2.20 4.16
C LEU A 28 -3.90 -0.67 4.30
N HIS A 29 -4.98 0.02 4.66
CA HIS A 29 -4.94 1.47 4.91
C HIS A 29 -4.18 1.79 6.19
N LYS A 30 -4.54 1.15 7.31
CA LYS A 30 -3.87 1.31 8.60
C LYS A 30 -2.37 1.03 8.50
N ARG A 31 -1.99 -0.06 7.82
CA ARG A 31 -0.59 -0.40 7.61
C ARG A 31 0.15 0.62 6.74
N TYR A 32 -0.48 1.08 5.65
CA TYR A 32 0.11 2.14 4.83
C TYR A 32 0.43 3.39 5.67
N ASP A 33 -0.50 3.81 6.52
CA ASP A 33 -0.31 4.97 7.39
C ASP A 33 0.74 4.73 8.47
N LEU A 34 0.77 3.54 9.08
CA LEU A 34 1.78 3.16 10.05
C LEU A 34 3.20 3.24 9.46
N ILE A 35 3.41 2.63 8.29
CA ILE A 35 4.72 2.66 7.60
C ILE A 35 5.09 4.09 7.20
N ARG A 36 4.10 4.86 6.72
CA ARG A 36 4.31 6.28 6.41
C ARG A 36 4.75 7.06 7.65
N HIS A 37 4.13 6.81 8.81
CA HIS A 37 4.49 7.45 10.08
C HIS A 37 5.90 7.05 10.54
N LYS A 38 6.29 5.79 10.37
CA LYS A 38 7.66 5.33 10.65
C LYS A 38 8.71 6.03 9.79
N ILE A 39 8.42 6.20 8.49
CA ILE A 39 9.29 6.98 7.59
C ILE A 39 9.39 8.43 8.08
N TYR A 40 8.27 9.07 8.47
CA TYR A 40 8.34 10.41 9.06
C TYR A 40 9.29 10.45 10.26
N HIS A 41 9.16 9.51 11.20
CA HIS A 41 10.04 9.45 12.37
C HIS A 41 11.50 9.21 12.02
N MET A 42 11.79 8.32 11.08
CA MET A 42 13.17 8.05 10.64
C MET A 42 13.86 9.26 10.05
N PHE A 43 13.12 10.13 9.34
CA PHE A 43 13.67 11.37 8.81
C PHE A 43 13.90 12.45 9.89
N LEU A 44 13.37 12.27 11.12
CA LEU A 44 13.67 13.14 12.26
C LEU A 44 15.02 12.80 12.90
N PHE A 45 15.53 11.59 12.63
CA PHE A 45 16.85 11.13 13.05
C PHE A 45 17.92 11.37 11.98
N ASP A 46 19.19 11.21 12.37
CA ASP A 46 20.32 11.45 11.49
C ASP A 46 20.36 10.47 10.31
N MET A 47 20.12 10.99 9.10
CA MET A 47 20.05 10.19 7.87
C MET A 47 21.40 9.67 7.39
N THR A 48 22.52 10.09 8.00
CA THR A 48 23.86 9.62 7.60
C THR A 48 24.20 8.27 8.19
N ALA A 49 23.43 7.76 9.15
CA ALA A 49 23.62 6.41 9.67
C ALA A 49 23.20 5.36 8.63
N PRO A 50 24.08 4.41 8.27
CA PRO A 50 23.78 3.38 7.26
C PRO A 50 22.58 2.53 7.63
N GLU A 51 22.38 2.24 8.92
CA GLU A 51 21.23 1.50 9.44
C GLU A 51 19.89 2.21 9.17
N ILE A 52 19.86 3.54 9.26
CA ILE A 52 18.66 4.34 8.94
C ILE A 52 18.39 4.29 7.44
N HIS A 53 19.44 4.30 6.62
CA HIS A 53 19.30 4.20 5.17
C HIS A 53 18.70 2.86 4.72
N GLU A 54 19.22 1.73 5.23
CA GLU A 54 18.72 0.39 4.91
C GLU A 54 17.26 0.22 5.35
N ARG A 55 16.93 0.65 6.58
CA ARG A 55 15.55 0.60 7.07
C ARG A 55 14.61 1.46 6.24
N LEU A 56 15.03 2.65 5.81
CA LEU A 56 14.23 3.48 4.90
C LEU A 56 14.01 2.77 3.55
N GLN A 57 15.03 2.13 2.98
CA GLN A 57 14.87 1.36 1.74
C GLN A 57 13.86 0.22 1.91
N TYR A 58 13.92 -0.51 3.02
CA TYR A 58 12.94 -1.55 3.36
C TYR A 58 11.52 -1.00 3.46
N LEU A 59 11.30 0.05 4.26
CA LEU A 59 9.98 0.67 4.42
C LEU A 59 9.43 1.21 3.09
N ARG A 60 10.31 1.71 2.21
CA ARG A 60 9.93 2.11 0.84
C ARG A 60 9.43 0.93 0.03
N ALA A 61 10.16 -0.18 0.01
CA ALA A 61 9.78 -1.40 -0.70
C ALA A 61 8.44 -1.95 -0.17
N TYR A 62 8.22 -1.84 1.14
CA TYR A 62 6.97 -2.27 1.75
C TYR A 62 5.77 -1.39 1.34
N LEU A 63 5.93 -0.05 1.35
CA LEU A 63 4.90 0.86 0.82
C LEU A 63 4.57 0.57 -0.66
N ILE A 64 5.58 0.27 -1.48
CA ILE A 64 5.40 -0.08 -2.90
C ILE A 64 4.51 -1.33 -3.02
N ARG A 65 4.73 -2.36 -2.18
CA ARG A 65 3.91 -3.59 -2.18
C ARG A 65 2.47 -3.33 -1.76
N ILE A 66 2.25 -2.59 -0.67
CA ILE A 66 0.90 -2.18 -0.25
C ILE A 66 0.18 -1.42 -1.37
N TRP A 67 0.89 -0.48 -2.02
CA TRP A 67 0.32 0.31 -3.10
C TRP A 67 0.02 -0.54 -4.35
N ARG A 68 0.85 -1.54 -4.68
CA ARG A 68 0.56 -2.52 -5.75
C ARG A 68 -0.75 -3.25 -5.50
N VAL A 69 -0.97 -3.77 -4.30
CA VAL A 69 -2.22 -4.49 -3.97
C VAL A 69 -3.42 -3.57 -4.17
N LYS A 70 -3.36 -2.34 -3.65
CA LYS A 70 -4.41 -1.33 -3.87
C LYS A 70 -4.68 -1.07 -5.35
N HIS A 71 -3.64 -0.98 -6.18
CA HIS A 71 -3.77 -0.76 -7.62
C HIS A 71 -4.26 -1.99 -8.40
N MET A 72 -3.92 -3.20 -7.96
CA MET A 72 -4.43 -4.43 -8.56
C MET A 72 -5.96 -4.50 -8.41
N CYS A 73 -6.48 -4.12 -7.24
CA CYS A 73 -7.93 -4.03 -6.99
C CYS A 73 -8.67 -3.07 -7.93
N THR A 74 -7.99 -2.07 -8.49
CA THR A 74 -8.62 -1.09 -9.40
C THR A 74 -8.38 -1.37 -10.87
N ASN A 75 -7.29 -2.08 -11.21
CA ASN A 75 -6.82 -2.23 -12.59
C ASN A 75 -7.06 -3.63 -13.19
N LEU A 76 -7.31 -4.65 -12.36
CA LEU A 76 -7.56 -6.01 -12.84
C LEU A 76 -9.04 -6.22 -13.16
N LYS A 77 -9.30 -7.07 -14.17
CA LYS A 77 -10.67 -7.54 -14.47
C LYS A 77 -11.16 -8.45 -13.34
N ALA A 78 -12.43 -8.30 -12.96
CA ALA A 78 -13.08 -9.11 -11.93
C ALA A 78 -13.22 -10.58 -12.38
N THR A 79 -12.23 -11.39 -12.05
CA THR A 79 -12.21 -12.84 -12.28
C THR A 79 -11.71 -13.55 -11.02
N GLU A 80 -12.10 -14.80 -10.81
CA GLU A 80 -11.69 -15.55 -9.60
C GLU A 80 -10.17 -15.77 -9.55
N LYS A 81 -9.54 -15.98 -10.72
CA LYS A 81 -8.07 -16.05 -10.83
C LYS A 81 -7.39 -14.76 -10.36
N ASN A 82 -7.89 -13.61 -10.80
CA ASN A 82 -7.34 -12.31 -10.38
C ASN A 82 -7.66 -12.00 -8.92
N ARG A 83 -8.79 -12.49 -8.41
CA ARG A 83 -9.15 -12.41 -7.00
C ARG A 83 -8.20 -13.18 -6.11
N GLN A 84 -7.88 -14.43 -6.47
CA GLN A 84 -6.89 -15.20 -5.75
C GLN A 84 -5.52 -14.52 -5.80
N TYR A 85 -5.11 -14.03 -6.97
CA TYR A 85 -3.86 -13.29 -7.13
C TYR A 85 -3.76 -12.05 -6.23
N VAL A 86 -4.83 -11.27 -6.11
CA VAL A 86 -4.88 -10.11 -5.20
C VAL A 86 -4.82 -10.55 -3.74
N ARG A 87 -5.51 -11.64 -3.38
CA ARG A 87 -5.49 -12.19 -2.01
C ARG A 87 -4.12 -12.71 -1.62
N ASP A 88 -3.42 -13.40 -2.52
CA ASP A 88 -2.06 -13.88 -2.27
C ASP A 88 -1.11 -12.70 -2.06
N ALA A 89 -1.22 -11.66 -2.88
CA ALA A 89 -0.44 -10.43 -2.72
C ALA A 89 -0.77 -9.69 -1.42
N TYR A 90 -2.04 -9.67 -1.01
CA TYR A 90 -2.46 -9.15 0.30
C TYR A 90 -1.85 -9.96 1.45
N ASN A 91 -1.97 -11.28 1.43
CA ASN A 91 -1.42 -12.16 2.47
C ASN A 91 0.10 -12.01 2.59
N ALA A 92 0.81 -11.90 1.47
CA ALA A 92 2.25 -11.65 1.47
C ALA A 92 2.62 -10.31 2.16
N VAL A 93 1.82 -9.26 1.94
CA VAL A 93 1.97 -7.98 2.66
C VAL A 93 1.67 -8.17 4.15
N MET A 94 0.69 -9.01 4.51
CA MET A 94 0.29 -9.21 5.89
C MET A 94 1.36 -9.94 6.72
N GLU A 95 1.96 -10.99 6.15
CA GLU A 95 2.95 -11.85 6.81
C GLU A 95 4.32 -11.18 7.02
N GLU A 96 4.72 -10.27 6.13
CA GLU A 96 5.99 -9.53 6.22
C GLU A 96 6.13 -8.66 7.50
N ASP A 97 5.00 -8.32 8.14
CA ASP A 97 4.92 -7.40 9.28
C ASP A 97 5.08 -8.07 10.65
N ARG A 98 5.26 -9.40 10.71
CA ARG A 98 5.29 -10.14 11.99
C ARG A 98 6.56 -9.92 12.82
N GLY A 99 7.58 -9.22 12.33
CA GLY A 99 8.86 -9.07 13.05
C GLY A 99 9.40 -7.65 13.19
N GLU A 100 9.46 -6.87 12.10
CA GLU A 100 10.26 -5.64 12.10
C GLU A 100 9.48 -4.36 12.49
N ALA A 101 8.16 -4.48 12.62
CA ALA A 101 7.29 -3.33 12.77
C ALA A 101 6.96 -2.92 14.20
N GLN A 102 7.21 -3.77 15.19
CA GLN A 102 6.80 -3.54 16.58
C GLN A 102 7.83 -2.74 17.40
N ASP A 103 9.12 -2.73 17.03
CA ASP A 103 10.20 -2.26 17.93
C ASP A 103 10.62 -0.80 17.78
N MET A 104 9.90 0.03 17.02
CA MET A 104 10.25 1.45 16.91
C MET A 104 9.53 2.29 17.95
N THR A 105 10.16 2.44 19.11
CA THR A 105 9.74 3.38 20.16
C THR A 105 9.78 4.83 19.65
N THR A 106 8.74 5.58 20.03
CA THR A 106 8.53 6.97 19.63
C THR A 106 9.55 7.89 20.32
N PRO A 107 10.28 8.74 19.59
CA PRO A 107 11.17 9.72 20.20
C PRO A 107 10.33 10.92 20.66
N ARG A 108 10.50 11.32 21.92
CA ARG A 108 9.56 12.23 22.58
C ARG A 108 9.74 13.73 22.24
N ASN A 109 10.78 14.14 21.50
CA ASN A 109 10.97 15.53 21.10
C ASN A 109 11.99 15.65 19.97
N THR A 110 11.63 16.21 18.81
CA THR A 110 12.58 16.76 17.84
C THR A 110 11.99 17.96 17.10
N THR A 111 12.69 19.10 17.20
CA THR A 111 12.36 20.33 16.47
C THR A 111 12.54 20.06 14.98
N THR A 112 11.44 20.03 14.23
CA THR A 112 11.43 19.57 12.83
C THR A 112 11.95 20.67 11.89
N PRO A 113 13.08 20.47 11.16
CA PRO A 113 13.60 21.48 10.23
C PRO A 113 12.65 21.70 9.05
N LYS A 114 12.55 22.92 8.49
CA LYS A 114 11.67 23.19 7.31
C LYS A 114 11.95 22.28 6.10
N THR A 115 13.19 21.82 5.92
CA THR A 115 13.59 20.90 4.85
C THR A 115 13.12 19.45 5.06
N PHE A 116 12.70 19.08 6.27
CA PHE A 116 12.20 17.75 6.63
C PHE A 116 10.99 17.35 5.80
N TYR A 117 9.94 18.19 5.80
CA TYR A 117 8.70 17.88 5.09
C TYR A 117 8.93 17.71 3.58
N THR A 118 9.85 18.49 3.00
CA THR A 118 10.23 18.39 1.59
C THR A 118 10.95 17.08 1.30
N ARG A 119 11.87 16.63 2.17
CA ARG A 119 12.60 15.37 2.04
C ARG A 119 11.66 14.17 2.16
N VAL A 120 10.78 14.15 3.16
CA VAL A 120 9.78 13.08 3.33
C VAL A 120 8.80 13.06 2.14
N ARG A 121 8.32 14.23 1.70
CA ARG A 121 7.42 14.32 0.53
C ARG A 121 8.11 13.79 -0.73
N ARG A 122 9.39 14.10 -0.95
CA ARG A 122 10.16 13.57 -2.10
C ARG A 122 10.31 12.06 -2.01
N PHE A 123 10.61 11.53 -0.82
CA PHE A 123 10.71 10.10 -0.56
C PHE A 123 9.37 9.37 -0.81
N LEU A 124 8.25 9.86 -0.27
CA LEU A 124 6.93 9.27 -0.51
C LEU A 124 6.49 9.41 -1.98
N ARG A 125 6.85 10.51 -2.66
CA ARG A 125 6.63 10.64 -4.11
C ARG A 125 7.40 9.56 -4.89
N SER A 126 8.58 9.17 -4.42
CA SER A 126 9.39 8.13 -5.06
C SER A 126 8.78 6.72 -4.98
N VAL A 127 7.81 6.48 -4.09
CA VAL A 127 6.99 5.26 -4.04
C VAL A 127 5.98 5.25 -5.19
N THR A 128 5.35 6.39 -5.45
CA THR A 128 4.32 6.52 -6.50
C THR A 128 4.90 6.69 -7.90
N SER A 129 6.13 7.21 -8.03
CA SER A 129 6.81 7.39 -9.32
C SER A 129 7.18 6.08 -10.01
N VAL A 130 7.38 4.99 -9.25
CA VAL A 130 7.69 3.65 -9.78
C VAL A 130 6.63 3.15 -10.76
N PHE A 131 5.40 3.62 -10.60
CA PHE A 131 4.26 3.18 -11.41
C PHE A 131 3.83 4.19 -12.47
N LYS A 132 4.18 5.46 -12.32
CA LYS A 132 3.98 6.48 -13.37
C LYS A 132 4.82 6.21 -14.63
N LYS A 133 5.95 5.50 -14.50
CA LYS A 133 6.82 5.12 -15.64
C LYS A 133 6.24 4.03 -16.56
N LYS A 134 5.06 3.45 -16.26
CA LYS A 134 4.41 2.43 -17.11
C LYS A 134 3.15 2.90 -17.85
N ILE A 135 2.83 4.19 -17.82
CA ILE A 135 1.80 4.75 -18.70
C ILE A 135 2.55 5.44 -19.85
N PRO A 136 2.70 4.82 -21.04
CA PRO A 136 3.09 5.57 -22.20
C PRO A 136 1.99 6.61 -22.42
N VAL A 137 2.35 7.88 -22.24
CA VAL A 137 1.52 8.99 -22.70
C VAL A 137 1.45 8.81 -24.22
N ARG A 138 0.31 8.32 -24.73
CA ARG A 138 0.05 8.28 -26.17
C ARG A 138 0.20 9.72 -26.67
N LYS A 139 1.20 9.96 -27.50
CA LYS A 139 1.25 11.12 -28.39
C LYS A 139 0.32 10.84 -29.57
#